data_AF-K6IWW0-F1
#
_entry.id   AF-K6IWW0-F1
#
_cell.length_a   1.000
_cell.length_b   1.000
_cell.length_c   1.000
_cell.angle_alpha   90.00
_cell.angle_beta   90.00
_cell.angle_gamma   90.00
#
_symmetry.space_group_name_H-M   'P 1'
#
loop_
_entity.id
_entity.type
_entity.pdbx_description
1 polymer ?
#
loop_
_entity_poly.entity_id
_entity_poly.type
_entity_poly.pdbx_seq_one_letter_code
_entity_poly.pdbx_strand_id
1 'polypeptide(L)'
;MNLVGEALFYLLIVYAGFQFLVSGPVLQLLINFFSHRHFKFRWFSSGVILPIFYVVSKNCTIEFPGILKTDQVYARVSTLNLKIDFFSLFKGKLKISSSIFENFHMDYTNIVSSYKKIALMPKRGKIVFKNMRMENGSISIVDKTLTPVYTIQLHDIAIEGGYMDSGSPLEILFRTKSGTCRLGKRGFLKIGVLEGETRGFLSLSDITWSELAGLQVIPLPFLKNRVQIYVEFEHINSDETKLEGTLIHFAPHSQDKPEQSYPFHFTIVWRNYNLPFDLALRELVLELFLKIKLKGVMTRMLQTVAKGLYTLIGRNRSYKRDSI
;
A
#
# COMPACT_ATOMS: atom_id res chain seq x y z
N MET A 1 -3.29 -21.01 -54.67
CA MET A 1 -3.07 -20.75 -53.24
C MET A 1 -4.15 -21.49 -52.48
N ASN A 2 -3.83 -22.29 -51.46
CA ASN A 2 -4.86 -23.02 -50.70
C ASN A 2 -5.58 -22.04 -49.75
N LEU A 3 -6.92 -22.09 -49.70
CA LEU A 3 -7.77 -21.25 -48.82
C LEU A 3 -7.28 -21.21 -47.36
N VAL A 4 -6.77 -22.35 -46.86
CA VAL A 4 -6.17 -22.48 -45.53
C VAL A 4 -4.91 -21.63 -45.37
N GLY A 5 -4.07 -21.58 -46.41
CA GLY A 5 -2.85 -20.76 -46.43
C GLY A 5 -3.15 -19.27 -46.46
N GLU A 6 -4.16 -18.84 -47.23
CA GLU A 6 -4.62 -17.46 -47.24
C GLU A 6 -5.18 -17.04 -45.88
N ALA A 7 -6.05 -17.87 -45.28
CA ALA A 7 -6.61 -17.61 -43.96
C ALA A 7 -5.53 -17.48 -42.86
N LEU A 8 -4.53 -18.39 -42.86
CA LEU A 8 -3.40 -18.33 -41.92
C LEU A 8 -2.55 -17.07 -42.13
N PHE A 9 -2.33 -16.67 -43.39
CA PHE A 9 -1.59 -15.46 -43.71
C PHE A 9 -2.30 -14.20 -43.20
N TYR A 10 -3.61 -14.07 -43.42
CA TYR A 10 -4.39 -12.96 -42.87
C TYR A 10 -4.37 -12.94 -41.34
N LEU A 11 -4.48 -14.10 -40.69
CA LEU A 11 -4.43 -14.20 -39.23
C LEU A 11 -3.06 -13.75 -38.69
N LEU A 12 -1.96 -14.10 -39.35
CA LEU A 12 -0.61 -13.63 -39.01
C LEU A 12 -0.47 -12.11 -39.15
N ILE A 13 -1.03 -11.51 -40.21
CA ILE A 13 -1.03 -10.05 -40.39
C ILE A 13 -1.79 -9.37 -39.25
N VAL A 14 -2.99 -9.87 -38.92
CA VAL A 14 -3.80 -9.34 -37.82
C VAL A 14 -3.06 -9.47 -36.49
N TYR A 15 -2.46 -10.62 -36.22
CA TYR A 15 -1.64 -10.85 -35.03
C TYR A 15 -0.44 -9.89 -34.96
N ALA A 16 0.30 -9.72 -36.05
CA ALA A 16 1.43 -8.79 -36.13
C ALA A 16 0.99 -7.34 -35.88
N GLY A 17 -0.16 -6.94 -36.44
CA GLY A 17 -0.76 -5.63 -36.19
C GLY A 17 -1.10 -5.41 -34.71
N PHE A 18 -1.74 -6.39 -34.06
CA PHE A 18 -2.03 -6.31 -32.63
C PHE A 18 -0.75 -6.29 -31.79
N GLN A 19 0.22 -7.16 -32.09
CA GLN A 19 1.49 -7.21 -31.38
C GLN A 19 2.29 -5.90 -31.52
N PHE A 20 2.22 -5.24 -32.68
CA PHE A 20 2.79 -3.92 -32.89
C PHE A 20 2.10 -2.84 -32.05
N LEU A 21 0.76 -2.83 -32.00
CA LEU A 21 -0.01 -1.88 -31.19
C LEU A 21 0.29 -2.00 -29.70
N VAL A 22 0.52 -3.22 -29.21
CA VAL A 22 0.87 -3.46 -27.81
C VAL A 22 2.39 -3.46 -27.53
N SER A 23 3.19 -3.07 -28.52
CA SER A 23 4.63 -2.91 -28.33
C SER A 23 4.93 -1.74 -27.39
N GLY A 24 6.03 -1.82 -26.65
CA GLY A 24 6.38 -0.84 -25.62
C GLY A 24 6.42 0.61 -26.13
N PRO A 25 7.10 0.91 -27.25
CA PRO A 25 7.16 2.26 -27.79
C PRO A 25 5.79 2.81 -28.22
N VAL A 26 4.97 1.98 -28.87
CA VAL A 26 3.64 2.37 -29.34
C VAL A 26 2.70 2.60 -28.16
N LEU A 27 2.69 1.68 -27.18
CA LEU A 27 1.92 1.86 -25.94
C LEU A 27 2.34 3.10 -25.19
N GLN A 28 3.65 3.34 -25.03
CA GLN A 28 4.15 4.55 -24.38
C GLN A 28 3.65 5.81 -25.10
N LEU A 29 3.72 5.83 -26.44
CA LEU A 29 3.25 6.97 -27.23
C LEU A 29 1.76 7.19 -27.04
N LEU A 30 0.94 6.14 -27.20
CA LEU A 30 -0.51 6.21 -27.02
C LEU A 30 -0.87 6.71 -25.61
N ILE A 31 -0.27 6.10 -24.59
CA ILE A 31 -0.50 6.45 -23.19
C ILE A 31 -0.16 7.93 -22.97
N ASN A 32 1.04 8.38 -23.35
CA ASN A 32 1.47 9.76 -23.15
C ASN A 32 0.65 10.76 -23.98
N PHE A 33 0.19 10.37 -25.16
CA PHE A 33 -0.65 11.21 -26.01
C PHE A 33 -2.00 11.48 -25.34
N PHE A 34 -2.70 10.43 -24.89
CA PHE A 34 -3.98 10.57 -24.20
C PHE A 34 -3.85 11.19 -22.80
N SER A 35 -2.68 11.10 -22.18
CA SER A 35 -2.45 11.56 -20.80
C SER A 35 -1.54 12.77 -20.65
N HIS A 36 -1.23 13.47 -21.74
CA HIS A 36 -0.21 14.53 -21.84
C HIS A 36 -0.22 15.60 -20.73
N ARG A 37 -1.36 15.83 -20.05
CA ARG A 37 -1.49 16.76 -18.92
C ARG A 37 -1.60 16.14 -17.52
N HIS A 38 -1.83 14.83 -17.43
CA HIS A 38 -2.17 14.16 -16.17
C HIS A 38 -1.03 13.28 -15.67
N PHE A 39 -0.33 12.58 -16.56
CA PHE A 39 0.84 11.81 -16.19
C PHE A 39 1.81 11.68 -17.35
N LYS A 40 3.07 11.40 -17.01
CA LYS A 40 4.11 11.01 -17.95
C LYS A 40 4.55 9.60 -17.63
N PHE A 41 4.68 8.81 -18.67
CA PHE A 41 5.08 7.42 -18.58
C PHE A 41 6.26 7.21 -19.50
N ARG A 42 7.35 6.66 -18.98
CA ARG A 42 8.48 6.24 -19.80
C ARG A 42 8.84 4.82 -19.49
N TRP A 43 9.13 4.08 -20.55
CA TRP A 43 9.28 2.65 -20.53
C TRP A 43 10.23 2.24 -21.64
N PHE A 44 11.25 1.45 -21.32
CA PHE A 44 12.17 0.89 -22.31
C PHE A 44 12.04 -0.64 -22.35
N SER A 45 11.19 -1.18 -23.25
CA SER A 45 11.13 -2.62 -23.58
C SER A 45 10.22 -2.97 -24.78
N SER A 46 10.06 -4.27 -25.03
CA SER A 46 9.12 -4.92 -25.95
C SER A 46 7.62 -4.70 -25.69
N GLY A 47 7.19 -4.24 -24.52
CA GLY A 47 5.76 -4.00 -24.20
C GLY A 47 5.02 -5.23 -23.71
N VAL A 48 3.78 -5.46 -24.18
CA VAL A 48 2.98 -6.64 -23.85
C VAL A 48 3.26 -7.74 -24.88
N ILE A 49 3.69 -8.90 -24.40
CA ILE A 49 3.92 -10.08 -25.22
C ILE A 49 2.62 -10.88 -25.29
N LEU A 50 1.98 -10.85 -26.46
CA LEU A 50 0.85 -11.72 -26.77
C LEU A 50 1.35 -13.14 -27.12
N PRO A 51 0.52 -14.18 -26.94
CA PRO A 51 -0.80 -14.19 -26.29
C PRO A 51 -0.73 -14.33 -24.76
N ILE A 52 0.46 -14.38 -24.16
CA ILE A 52 0.64 -14.70 -22.73
C ILE A 52 0.30 -13.51 -21.82
N PHE A 53 0.09 -12.31 -22.38
CA PHE A 53 -0.14 -11.06 -21.64
C PHE A 53 0.93 -10.82 -20.58
N TYR A 54 2.17 -11.14 -20.97
CA TYR A 54 3.34 -10.95 -20.16
C TYR A 54 4.00 -9.64 -20.53
N VAL A 55 4.41 -8.91 -19.51
CA VAL A 55 4.83 -7.54 -19.62
C VAL A 55 6.17 -7.44 -18.96
N VAL A 56 7.19 -7.08 -19.72
CA VAL A 56 8.55 -6.84 -19.22
C VAL A 56 8.82 -5.37 -19.42
N SER A 57 9.39 -4.67 -18.46
CA SER A 57 9.91 -3.31 -18.65
C SER A 57 11.27 -3.17 -18.01
N LYS A 58 12.19 -2.47 -18.68
CA LYS A 58 13.39 -1.93 -18.07
C LYS A 58 13.23 -0.42 -17.87
N ASN A 59 13.76 0.09 -16.76
CA ASN A 59 13.77 1.51 -16.39
C ASN A 59 12.40 2.19 -16.58
N CYS A 60 11.36 1.59 -16.01
CA CYS A 60 10.03 2.18 -16.06
C CYS A 60 9.95 3.36 -15.07
N THR A 61 9.41 4.48 -15.55
CA THR A 61 9.15 5.67 -14.73
C THR A 61 7.73 6.15 -14.97
N ILE A 62 7.07 6.50 -13.87
CA ILE A 62 5.71 7.02 -13.85
C ILE A 62 5.76 8.33 -13.07
N GLU A 63 5.35 9.42 -13.69
CA GLU A 63 5.38 10.75 -13.10
C GLU A 63 4.00 11.39 -13.19
N PHE A 64 3.42 11.69 -12.04
CA PHE A 64 2.24 12.52 -11.86
C PHE A 64 2.70 13.87 -11.32
N PRO A 65 2.76 14.92 -12.15
CA PRO A 65 3.36 16.20 -11.78
C PRO A 65 2.52 17.03 -10.79
N GLY A 66 1.30 16.61 -10.44
CA GLY A 66 0.41 17.35 -9.54
C GLY A 66 -0.21 18.60 -10.15
N ILE A 67 -0.34 18.63 -11.49
CA ILE A 67 -1.01 19.74 -12.20
C ILE A 67 -2.44 19.91 -11.64
N LEU A 68 -2.87 21.17 -11.43
CA LEU A 68 -4.15 21.54 -10.80
C LEU A 68 -4.29 21.23 -9.29
N LYS A 69 -3.21 21.32 -8.50
CA LYS A 69 -3.22 21.05 -7.05
C LYS A 69 -3.64 19.60 -6.71
N THR A 70 -3.33 18.68 -7.62
CA THR A 70 -3.48 17.24 -7.39
C THR A 70 -2.22 16.67 -6.74
N ASP A 71 -2.29 15.45 -6.22
CA ASP A 71 -1.13 14.81 -5.61
C ASP A 71 0.01 14.62 -6.62
N GLN A 72 1.23 14.62 -6.10
CA GLN A 72 2.42 14.36 -6.90
C GLN A 72 2.91 12.95 -6.63
N VAL A 73 3.20 12.21 -7.69
CA VAL A 73 3.75 10.85 -7.57
C VAL A 73 4.88 10.72 -8.56
N TYR A 74 6.04 10.31 -8.09
CA TYR A 74 7.14 9.89 -8.95
C TYR A 74 7.52 8.48 -8.56
N ALA A 75 7.36 7.55 -9.49
CA ALA A 75 7.72 6.15 -9.29
C ALA A 75 8.74 5.73 -10.34
N ARG A 76 9.77 5.03 -9.91
CA ARG A 76 10.82 4.45 -10.76
C ARG A 76 11.03 2.99 -10.38
N VAL A 77 11.22 2.15 -11.39
CA VAL A 77 11.56 0.74 -11.21
C VAL A 77 12.56 0.32 -12.27
N SER A 78 13.62 -0.38 -11.85
CA SER A 78 14.68 -0.82 -12.76
C SER A 78 14.20 -1.95 -13.66
N THR A 79 13.52 -2.95 -13.07
CA THR A 79 12.92 -4.06 -13.80
C THR A 79 11.50 -4.29 -13.29
N LEU A 80 10.54 -4.31 -14.21
CA LEU A 80 9.14 -4.60 -13.94
C LEU A 80 8.70 -5.78 -14.78
N ASN A 81 8.30 -6.87 -14.14
CA ASN A 81 7.72 -8.02 -14.83
C ASN A 81 6.31 -8.27 -14.32
N LEU A 82 5.31 -8.20 -15.18
CA LEU A 82 3.91 -8.42 -14.83
C LEU A 82 3.30 -9.51 -15.73
N LYS A 83 2.54 -10.43 -15.11
CA LYS A 83 1.71 -11.39 -15.84
C LYS A 83 0.24 -11.07 -15.63
N ILE A 84 -0.40 -10.51 -16.65
CA ILE A 84 -1.80 -10.08 -16.58
C ILE A 84 -2.71 -11.27 -16.92
N ASP A 85 -3.77 -11.47 -16.13
CA ASP A 85 -4.79 -12.47 -16.40
C ASP A 85 -5.80 -11.94 -17.43
N PHE A 86 -5.68 -12.44 -18.66
CA PHE A 86 -6.49 -12.04 -19.80
C PHE A 86 -8.00 -12.24 -19.58
N PHE A 87 -8.41 -13.38 -19.01
CA PHE A 87 -9.84 -13.68 -18.83
C PHE A 87 -10.49 -12.75 -17.80
N SER A 88 -9.71 -12.26 -16.84
CA SER A 88 -10.19 -11.28 -15.87
C SER A 88 -10.43 -9.90 -16.51
N LEU A 89 -9.66 -9.52 -17.54
CA LEU A 89 -9.82 -8.23 -18.23
C LEU A 89 -11.20 -8.10 -18.89
N PHE A 90 -11.71 -9.15 -19.55
CA PHE A 90 -13.07 -9.15 -20.13
C PHE A 90 -14.18 -8.97 -19.10
N LYS A 91 -13.93 -9.35 -17.84
CA LYS A 91 -14.87 -9.14 -16.73
C LYS A 91 -14.69 -7.75 -16.08
N GLY A 92 -13.91 -6.87 -16.71
CA GLY A 92 -13.56 -5.54 -16.19
C GLY A 92 -12.77 -5.62 -14.88
N LYS A 93 -11.88 -6.62 -14.74
CA LYS A 93 -10.98 -6.80 -13.59
C LYS A 93 -9.53 -6.87 -14.08
N LEU A 94 -8.68 -5.99 -13.57
CA LEU A 94 -7.24 -6.06 -13.79
C LEU A 94 -6.62 -6.95 -12.71
N LYS A 95 -6.40 -8.22 -13.04
CA LYS A 95 -5.69 -9.14 -12.15
C LYS A 95 -4.30 -9.41 -12.68
N ILE A 96 -3.30 -9.14 -11.85
CA ILE A 96 -1.90 -9.38 -12.13
C ILE A 96 -1.51 -10.60 -11.30
N SER A 97 -1.34 -11.72 -11.98
CA SER A 97 -1.11 -13.04 -11.37
C SER A 97 0.28 -13.21 -10.77
N SER A 98 1.26 -12.47 -11.30
CA SER A 98 2.62 -12.37 -10.80
C SER A 98 3.15 -10.99 -11.14
N SER A 99 3.85 -10.38 -10.18
CA SER A 99 4.45 -9.06 -10.33
C SER A 99 5.81 -9.04 -9.66
N ILE A 100 6.85 -8.62 -10.40
CA ILE A 100 8.22 -8.51 -9.90
C ILE A 100 8.67 -7.07 -10.09
N PHE A 101 9.12 -6.45 -9.01
CA PHE A 101 9.60 -5.08 -8.95
C PHE A 101 11.02 -5.07 -8.38
N GLU A 102 12.01 -4.72 -9.21
CA GLU A 102 13.40 -4.60 -8.77
C GLU A 102 13.78 -3.13 -8.59
N ASN A 103 14.37 -2.80 -7.43
CA ASN A 103 14.81 -1.44 -7.07
C ASN A 103 13.67 -0.41 -7.25
N PHE A 104 12.51 -0.73 -6.69
CA PHE A 104 11.35 0.16 -6.74
C PHE A 104 11.61 1.39 -5.87
N HIS A 105 11.38 2.57 -6.41
CA HIS A 105 11.45 3.82 -5.68
C HIS A 105 10.20 4.64 -5.96
N MET A 106 9.54 5.14 -4.92
CA MET A 106 8.38 6.01 -5.06
C MET A 106 8.47 7.21 -4.12
N ASP A 107 8.39 8.40 -4.69
CA ASP A 107 8.14 9.64 -3.98
C ASP A 107 6.67 10.03 -4.16
N TYR A 108 5.96 10.18 -3.05
CA TYR A 108 4.56 10.55 -3.03
C TYR A 108 4.34 11.79 -2.17
N THR A 109 3.82 12.86 -2.78
CA THR A 109 3.42 14.07 -2.06
C THR A 109 1.91 14.19 -2.05
N ASN A 110 1.31 13.99 -0.88
CA ASN A 110 -0.10 14.16 -0.61
C ASN A 110 -0.44 15.66 -0.48
N ILE A 111 -1.29 16.16 -1.38
CA ILE A 111 -1.76 17.55 -1.42
C ILE A 111 -3.28 17.60 -1.20
N VAL A 112 -4.00 16.59 -1.67
CA VAL A 112 -5.46 16.48 -1.53
C VAL A 112 -5.79 15.59 -0.33
N SER A 113 -6.70 16.02 0.53
CA SER A 113 -7.16 15.20 1.68
C SER A 113 -7.59 13.80 1.24
N SER A 114 -7.08 12.77 1.93
CA SER A 114 -7.35 11.36 1.64
C SER A 114 -8.85 11.02 1.68
N TYR A 115 -9.66 11.76 2.44
CA TYR A 115 -11.12 11.55 2.47
C TYR A 115 -11.79 11.79 1.12
N LYS A 116 -11.31 12.77 0.34
CA LYS A 116 -11.83 13.06 -0.99
C LYS A 116 -11.51 11.92 -1.98
N LYS A 117 -10.48 11.12 -1.70
CA LYS A 117 -10.02 10.02 -2.55
C LYS A 117 -10.83 8.74 -2.37
N ILE A 118 -11.59 8.62 -1.28
CA ILE A 118 -12.45 7.45 -1.01
C ILE A 118 -13.41 7.21 -2.20
N ALA A 119 -14.00 8.27 -2.76
CA ALA A 119 -14.91 8.16 -3.90
C ALA A 119 -14.22 7.68 -5.20
N LEU A 120 -12.90 7.81 -5.29
CA LEU A 120 -12.09 7.40 -6.43
C LEU A 120 -11.51 5.99 -6.26
N MET A 121 -11.68 5.38 -5.08
CA MET A 121 -11.15 4.05 -4.81
C MET A 121 -11.88 3.00 -5.66
N PRO A 122 -11.13 2.07 -6.30
CA PRO A 122 -11.75 0.97 -7.02
C PRO A 122 -12.51 0.07 -6.04
N LYS A 123 -13.60 -0.56 -6.50
CA LYS A 123 -14.26 -1.63 -5.71
C LYS A 123 -13.28 -2.80 -5.50
N ARG A 124 -13.38 -3.48 -4.35
CA ARG A 124 -12.58 -4.68 -4.06
C ARG A 124 -12.64 -5.71 -5.20
N GLY A 125 -11.51 -6.32 -5.48
CA GLY A 125 -11.33 -7.33 -6.52
C GLY A 125 -11.27 -6.79 -7.94
N LYS A 126 -11.33 -5.47 -8.15
CA LYS A 126 -11.22 -4.85 -9.48
C LYS A 126 -9.77 -4.74 -9.95
N ILE A 127 -8.86 -4.35 -9.07
CA ILE A 127 -7.42 -4.24 -9.38
C ILE A 127 -6.66 -5.00 -8.30
N VAL A 128 -6.08 -6.14 -8.67
CA VAL A 128 -5.45 -7.07 -7.73
C VAL A 128 -4.08 -7.49 -8.24
N PHE A 129 -3.07 -7.35 -7.39
CA PHE A 129 -1.73 -7.86 -7.59
C PHE A 129 -1.53 -9.09 -6.71
N LYS A 130 -1.06 -10.18 -7.31
CA LYS A 130 -0.77 -11.46 -6.66
C LYS A 130 0.68 -11.84 -6.89
N ASN A 131 1.19 -12.70 -6.01
CA ASN A 131 2.58 -13.21 -6.06
C ASN A 131 3.57 -12.07 -6.33
N MET A 132 3.40 -10.97 -5.58
CA MET A 132 4.25 -9.81 -5.69
C MET A 132 5.62 -10.14 -5.09
N ARG A 133 6.67 -9.86 -5.86
CA ARG A 133 8.05 -9.88 -5.39
C ARG A 133 8.61 -8.47 -5.53
N MET A 134 9.15 -7.93 -4.46
CA MET A 134 9.84 -6.66 -4.45
C MET A 134 11.17 -6.82 -3.74
N GLU A 135 12.23 -6.31 -4.34
CA GLU A 135 13.57 -6.32 -3.74
C GLU A 135 14.14 -4.91 -3.75
N ASN A 136 14.70 -4.52 -2.61
CA ASN A 136 15.36 -3.24 -2.40
C ASN A 136 14.44 -2.05 -2.75
N GLY A 137 13.19 -2.11 -2.28
CA GLY A 137 12.20 -1.07 -2.51
C GLY A 137 12.36 0.10 -1.52
N SER A 138 11.93 1.29 -1.94
CA SER A 138 11.90 2.48 -1.11
C SER A 138 10.69 3.35 -1.44
N ILE A 139 10.06 3.91 -0.41
CA ILE A 139 8.89 4.76 -0.53
C ILE A 139 9.06 5.96 0.40
N SER A 140 8.99 7.16 -0.16
CA SER A 140 9.02 8.43 0.56
C SER A 140 7.65 9.09 0.44
N ILE A 141 7.01 9.40 1.56
CA ILE A 141 5.69 10.00 1.62
C ILE A 141 5.79 11.34 2.35
N VAL A 142 5.30 12.39 1.71
CA VAL A 142 5.19 13.73 2.28
C VAL A 142 3.73 14.16 2.26
N ASP A 143 3.13 14.40 3.41
CA ASP A 143 1.75 14.85 3.54
C ASP A 143 1.66 16.32 3.94
N LYS A 144 1.30 17.14 2.95
CA LYS A 144 1.11 18.59 3.08
C LYS A 144 -0.29 18.98 3.56
N THR A 145 -1.20 18.02 3.73
CA THR A 145 -2.55 18.28 4.25
C THR A 145 -2.58 18.42 5.77
N LEU A 146 -1.51 17.99 6.44
CA LEU A 146 -1.32 18.10 7.87
C LEU A 146 -0.39 19.27 8.21
N THR A 147 -0.59 19.87 9.38
CA THR A 147 0.28 20.91 9.92
C THR A 147 0.70 20.51 11.33
N PRO A 148 2.01 20.28 11.60
CA PRO A 148 3.14 20.35 10.66
C PRO A 148 3.08 19.29 9.56
N VAL A 149 3.85 19.51 8.47
CA VAL A 149 3.96 18.56 7.34
C VAL A 149 4.46 17.22 7.87
N TYR A 150 3.76 16.16 7.48
CA TYR A 150 4.02 14.81 7.95
C TYR A 150 4.88 14.07 6.92
N THR A 151 5.94 13.39 7.36
CA THR A 151 6.87 12.68 6.46
C THR A 151 7.14 11.26 6.94
N ILE A 152 6.97 10.28 6.08
CA ILE A 152 7.39 8.89 6.31
C ILE A 152 8.39 8.50 5.23
N GLN A 153 9.42 7.78 5.63
CA GLN A 153 10.29 7.07 4.71
C GLN A 153 10.31 5.59 5.06
N LEU A 154 10.13 4.79 4.03
CA LEU A 154 10.21 3.33 4.04
C LEU A 154 11.38 2.92 3.15
N HIS A 155 12.23 2.05 3.66
CA HIS A 155 13.49 1.66 3.02
C HIS A 155 13.66 0.14 3.14
N ASP A 156 14.56 -0.40 2.32
CA ASP A 156 14.88 -1.82 2.30
C ASP A 156 13.62 -2.72 2.22
N ILE A 157 12.62 -2.29 1.45
CA ILE A 157 11.37 -3.03 1.30
C ILE A 157 11.68 -4.31 0.52
N ALA A 158 11.47 -5.44 1.18
CA ALA A 158 11.54 -6.75 0.56
C ALA A 158 10.20 -7.46 0.77
N ILE A 159 9.57 -7.90 -0.31
CA ILE A 159 8.28 -8.60 -0.31
C ILE A 159 8.43 -9.86 -1.13
N GLU A 160 7.91 -10.98 -0.62
CA GLU A 160 7.78 -12.23 -1.34
C GLU A 160 6.35 -12.77 -1.20
N GLY A 161 5.76 -13.18 -2.31
CA GLY A 161 4.40 -13.72 -2.33
C GLY A 161 3.35 -12.69 -1.90
N GLY A 162 3.57 -11.40 -2.16
CA GLY A 162 2.66 -10.34 -1.74
C GLY A 162 1.31 -10.36 -2.45
N TYR A 163 0.28 -9.92 -1.74
CA TYR A 163 -1.08 -9.74 -2.26
C TYR A 163 -1.55 -8.32 -1.99
N MET A 164 -1.97 -7.60 -3.02
CA MET A 164 -2.49 -6.24 -2.89
C MET A 164 -3.77 -6.09 -3.70
N ASP A 165 -4.87 -5.79 -3.02
CA ASP A 165 -6.11 -5.33 -3.63
C ASP A 165 -6.17 -3.80 -3.53
N SER A 166 -6.28 -3.10 -4.66
CA SER A 166 -6.34 -1.64 -4.62
C SER A 166 -7.61 -1.10 -3.95
N GLY A 167 -8.67 -1.92 -3.86
CA GLY A 167 -9.89 -1.60 -3.12
C GLY A 167 -9.82 -1.93 -1.63
N SER A 168 -8.70 -2.47 -1.14
CA SER A 168 -8.43 -2.68 0.29
C SER A 168 -6.91 -2.80 0.49
N PRO A 169 -6.15 -1.71 0.25
CA PRO A 169 -4.70 -1.76 0.10
C PRO A 169 -3.98 -2.22 1.37
N LEU A 170 -4.60 -2.05 2.55
CA LEU A 170 -4.03 -2.48 3.83
C LEU A 170 -3.94 -4.01 3.97
N GLU A 171 -4.68 -4.78 3.16
CA GLU A 171 -4.62 -6.25 3.16
C GLU A 171 -3.22 -6.78 2.85
N ILE A 172 -2.37 -5.99 2.19
CA ILE A 172 -0.98 -6.36 1.90
C ILE A 172 -0.19 -6.72 3.17
N LEU A 173 -0.50 -6.11 4.31
CA LEU A 173 0.18 -6.39 5.57
C LEU A 173 -0.18 -7.76 6.16
N PHE A 174 -1.31 -8.33 5.77
CA PHE A 174 -1.84 -9.56 6.35
C PHE A 174 -1.85 -10.73 5.37
N ARG A 175 -1.84 -10.47 4.06
CA ARG A 175 -1.88 -11.52 3.02
C ARG A 175 -0.55 -11.77 2.32
N THR A 176 0.50 -11.04 2.70
CA THR A 176 1.85 -11.23 2.13
C THR A 176 2.57 -12.36 2.82
N LYS A 177 3.09 -13.32 2.05
CA LYS A 177 3.78 -14.52 2.61
C LYS A 177 4.97 -14.16 3.49
N SER A 178 5.83 -13.26 3.00
CA SER A 178 6.96 -12.74 3.77
C SER A 178 7.23 -11.31 3.33
N GLY A 179 7.42 -10.42 4.29
CA GLY A 179 7.73 -9.02 4.00
C GLY A 179 8.55 -8.39 5.10
N THR A 180 9.49 -7.55 4.72
CA THR A 180 10.28 -6.72 5.64
C THR A 180 10.40 -5.30 5.11
N CYS A 181 10.47 -4.34 6.03
CA CYS A 181 10.64 -2.94 5.71
C CYS A 181 11.25 -2.19 6.90
N ARG A 182 12.16 -1.26 6.62
CA ARG A 182 12.63 -0.29 7.63
C ARG A 182 11.76 0.96 7.57
N LEU A 183 11.34 1.43 8.75
CA LEU A 183 10.54 2.64 8.93
C LEU A 183 11.37 3.70 9.66
N GLY A 184 11.61 4.83 8.99
CA GLY A 184 12.41 5.89 9.57
C GLY A 184 13.85 5.47 9.82
N LYS A 185 14.41 5.80 11.00
CA LYS A 185 15.83 5.54 11.29
C LYS A 185 16.09 4.17 11.90
N ARG A 186 15.14 3.64 12.69
CA ARG A 186 15.34 2.41 13.49
C ARG A 186 14.18 1.43 13.42
N GLY A 187 12.98 1.87 13.05
CA GLY A 187 11.80 1.03 13.03
C GLY A 187 11.95 -0.13 12.05
N PHE A 188 11.50 -1.30 12.44
CA PHE A 188 11.51 -2.48 11.59
C PHE A 188 10.14 -3.14 11.59
N LEU A 189 9.57 -3.32 10.40
CA LEU A 189 8.35 -4.07 10.19
C LEU A 189 8.69 -5.39 9.53
N LYS A 190 8.20 -6.47 10.13
CA LYS A 190 8.24 -7.83 9.60
C LYS A 190 6.83 -8.38 9.56
N ILE A 191 6.46 -8.93 8.42
CA ILE A 191 5.20 -9.64 8.22
C ILE A 191 5.51 -11.03 7.68
N GLY A 192 4.70 -12.01 8.07
CA GLY A 192 4.84 -13.36 7.57
C GLY A 192 3.57 -14.15 7.75
N VAL A 193 3.30 -15.06 6.82
CA VAL A 193 2.19 -16.00 6.89
C VAL A 193 2.76 -17.39 7.17
N LEU A 194 2.13 -18.11 8.10
CA LEU A 194 2.51 -19.46 8.52
C LEU A 194 2.02 -20.50 7.50
N GLU A 195 2.51 -21.74 7.62
CA GLU A 195 2.08 -22.86 6.78
C GLU A 195 0.54 -23.00 6.78
N GLY A 196 -0.06 -23.03 5.59
CA GLY A 196 -1.51 -23.08 5.39
C GLY A 196 -2.18 -21.78 4.93
N GLU A 197 -1.44 -20.67 4.84
CA GLU A 197 -1.91 -19.35 4.33
C GLU A 197 -3.10 -18.69 5.09
N THR A 198 -3.56 -19.29 6.18
CA THR A 198 -4.69 -18.78 6.98
C THR A 198 -4.25 -18.04 8.22
N ARG A 199 -3.05 -18.33 8.75
CA ARG A 199 -2.51 -17.68 9.96
C ARG A 199 -1.21 -16.97 9.65
N GLY A 200 -0.90 -15.91 10.38
CA GLY A 200 0.34 -15.18 10.21
C GLY A 200 0.65 -14.24 11.37
N PHE A 201 1.70 -13.47 11.21
CA PHE A 201 2.15 -12.50 12.18
C PHE A 201 2.57 -11.18 11.53
N LEU A 202 2.46 -10.10 12.30
CA LEU A 202 3.03 -8.80 12.02
C LEU A 202 3.78 -8.35 13.27
N SER A 203 5.04 -7.99 13.09
CA SER A 203 5.90 -7.46 14.14
C SER A 203 6.44 -6.10 13.71
N LEU A 204 6.19 -5.10 14.53
CA LEU A 204 6.76 -3.77 14.41
C LEU A 204 7.63 -3.53 15.64
N SER A 205 8.92 -3.31 15.45
CA SER A 205 9.87 -3.12 16.56
C SER A 205 10.69 -1.83 16.41
N ASP A 206 11.24 -1.38 17.54
CA ASP A 206 12.20 -0.27 17.62
C ASP A 206 11.78 1.05 16.96
N ILE A 207 10.47 1.30 16.93
CA ILE A 207 9.90 2.56 16.45
C ILE A 207 9.44 3.41 17.63
N THR A 208 9.65 4.72 17.54
CA THR A 208 9.14 5.65 18.54
C THR A 208 7.71 6.11 18.22
N TRP A 209 6.95 6.55 19.21
CA TRP A 209 5.65 7.20 18.96
C TRP A 209 5.79 8.43 18.08
N SER A 210 6.90 9.17 18.16
CA SER A 210 7.18 10.32 17.28
C SER A 210 7.27 9.92 15.81
N GLU A 211 7.92 8.78 15.52
CA GLU A 211 8.06 8.24 14.18
C GLU A 211 6.77 7.61 13.67
N LEU A 212 6.04 6.89 14.54
CA LEU A 212 4.72 6.33 14.21
C LEU A 212 3.66 7.39 13.94
N ALA A 213 3.65 8.45 14.75
CA ALA A 213 2.76 9.58 14.57
C ALA A 213 3.29 10.59 13.54
N GLY A 214 4.50 10.39 13.01
CA GLY A 214 5.24 11.30 12.11
C GLY A 214 5.26 12.76 12.58
N LEU A 215 5.21 12.95 13.90
CA LEU A 215 5.31 14.22 14.58
C LEU A 215 6.77 14.39 15.02
N GLN A 216 7.67 14.69 14.10
CA GLN A 216 9.06 15.01 14.45
C GLN A 216 9.18 16.34 15.21
N VAL A 217 8.14 17.19 15.19
CA VAL A 217 8.20 18.60 15.60
C VAL A 217 7.83 18.82 17.08
N ILE A 218 7.12 17.91 17.73
CA ILE A 218 6.64 18.13 19.11
C ILE A 218 7.56 17.37 20.09
N PRO A 219 8.40 18.04 20.89
CA PRO A 219 9.38 17.40 21.77
C PRO A 219 8.74 16.96 23.09
N LEU A 220 7.65 16.18 23.03
CA LEU A 220 7.09 15.60 24.25
C LEU A 220 7.93 14.38 24.68
N PRO A 221 8.38 14.29 25.94
CA PRO A 221 9.29 13.23 26.40
C PRO A 221 8.79 11.80 26.10
N PHE A 222 7.47 11.57 26.16
CA PHE A 222 6.86 10.26 25.89
C PHE A 222 6.86 9.87 24.40
N LEU A 223 6.95 10.84 23.47
CA LEU A 223 7.04 10.54 22.04
C LEU A 223 8.36 9.86 21.68
N LYS A 224 9.35 9.88 22.59
CA LYS A 224 10.61 9.15 22.51
C LYS A 224 10.52 7.71 23.03
N ASN A 225 9.42 7.31 23.67
CA ASN A 225 9.25 5.93 24.14
C ASN A 225 9.22 5.00 22.93
N ARG A 226 9.96 3.89 23.04
CA ARG A 226 9.97 2.86 22.00
C ARG A 226 8.74 1.99 22.14
N VAL A 227 8.19 1.59 21.00
CA VAL A 227 6.99 0.80 20.88
C VAL A 227 7.33 -0.46 20.11
N GLN A 228 6.83 -1.57 20.61
CA GLN A 228 6.80 -2.81 19.86
C GLN A 228 5.36 -3.30 19.78
N ILE A 229 4.94 -3.69 18.58
CA ILE A 229 3.63 -4.28 18.33
C ILE A 229 3.89 -5.66 17.75
N TYR A 230 3.37 -6.68 18.42
CA TYR A 230 3.32 -8.02 17.86
C TYR A 230 1.86 -8.42 17.70
N VAL A 231 1.51 -8.86 16.50
CA VAL A 231 0.14 -9.26 16.13
C VAL A 231 0.22 -10.62 15.48
N GLU A 232 -0.58 -11.55 15.97
CA GLU A 232 -0.94 -12.78 15.28
C GLU A 232 -2.33 -12.63 14.68
N PHE A 233 -2.53 -13.23 13.52
CA PHE A 233 -3.78 -13.11 12.80
C PHE A 233 -4.24 -14.43 12.20
N GLU A 234 -5.55 -14.58 12.06
CA GLU A 234 -6.20 -15.71 11.42
C GLU A 234 -7.29 -15.22 10.46
N HIS A 235 -7.17 -15.60 9.19
CA HIS A 235 -8.18 -15.36 8.17
C HIS A 235 -9.32 -16.37 8.34
N ILE A 236 -10.48 -15.89 8.80
CA ILE A 236 -11.70 -16.72 8.89
C ILE A 236 -12.24 -16.99 7.48
N ASN A 237 -12.23 -15.96 6.64
CA ASN A 237 -12.70 -16.01 5.25
C ASN A 237 -12.02 -14.89 4.43
N SER A 238 -12.47 -14.66 3.20
CA SER A 238 -11.93 -13.62 2.31
C SER A 238 -12.19 -12.18 2.78
N ASP A 239 -13.17 -11.99 3.66
CA ASP A 239 -13.66 -10.69 4.12
C ASP A 239 -13.33 -10.39 5.58
N GLU A 240 -12.91 -11.38 6.36
CA GLU A 240 -12.73 -11.25 7.80
C GLU A 240 -11.40 -11.82 8.28
N THR A 241 -10.77 -11.13 9.23
CA THR A 241 -9.50 -11.55 9.83
C THR A 241 -9.52 -11.24 11.32
N LYS A 242 -9.35 -12.26 12.16
CA LYS A 242 -9.18 -12.11 13.59
C LYS A 242 -7.75 -11.73 13.90
N LEU A 243 -7.57 -10.75 14.77
CA LEU A 243 -6.29 -10.29 15.27
C LEU A 243 -6.20 -10.52 16.77
N GLU A 244 -5.06 -11.02 17.22
CA GLU A 244 -4.66 -11.06 18.61
C GLU A 244 -3.25 -10.52 18.71
N GLY A 245 -2.97 -9.65 19.67
CA GLY A 245 -1.67 -9.03 19.71
C GLY A 245 -1.37 -8.36 21.03
N THR A 246 -0.14 -7.88 21.13
CA THR A 246 0.37 -7.20 22.32
C THR A 246 1.12 -5.95 21.89
N LEU A 247 0.72 -4.82 22.49
CA LEU A 247 1.45 -3.56 22.42
C LEU A 247 2.37 -3.46 23.64
N ILE A 248 3.67 -3.34 23.39
CA ILE A 248 4.71 -3.29 24.43
C ILE A 248 5.36 -1.91 24.39
N HIS A 249 5.46 -1.28 25.57
CA HIS A 249 6.12 0.00 25.76
C HIS A 249 7.47 -0.19 26.44
N PHE A 250 8.48 0.53 25.94
CA PHE A 250 9.79 0.62 26.59
C PHE A 250 10.09 2.08 26.94
N ALA A 251 10.66 2.28 28.13
CA ALA A 251 11.16 3.57 28.55
C ALA A 251 12.34 4.00 27.64
N PRO A 252 12.62 5.32 27.48
CA PRO A 252 13.64 5.84 26.57
C PRO A 252 15.08 5.34 26.81
N HIS A 253 15.34 4.72 27.98
CA HIS A 253 16.66 4.24 28.41
C HIS A 253 16.66 2.79 28.94
N SER A 254 15.56 2.02 28.81
CA SER A 254 15.59 0.62 29.25
C SER A 254 16.21 -0.28 28.18
N GLN A 255 17.21 -1.08 28.57
CA GLN A 255 17.84 -2.13 27.76
C GLN A 255 16.97 -3.39 27.74
N ASP A 256 15.72 -3.29 27.26
CA ASP A 256 14.80 -4.43 27.00
C ASP A 256 13.90 -4.88 28.15
N LYS A 257 13.83 -4.15 29.27
CA LYS A 257 12.72 -4.33 30.22
C LYS A 257 11.48 -3.57 29.75
N PRO A 258 10.37 -4.27 29.40
CA PRO A 258 9.14 -3.63 29.03
C PRO A 258 8.56 -2.90 30.24
N GLU A 259 8.19 -1.64 30.05
CA GLU A 259 7.54 -0.84 31.07
C GLU A 259 6.10 -1.34 31.27
N GLN A 260 5.38 -1.54 30.15
CA GLN A 260 3.99 -1.96 30.14
C GLN A 260 3.71 -2.82 28.90
N SER A 261 2.79 -3.77 29.06
CA SER A 261 2.32 -4.66 28.00
C SER A 261 0.80 -4.69 27.98
N TYR A 262 0.23 -4.54 26.79
CA TYR A 262 -1.19 -4.35 26.56
C TYR A 262 -1.71 -5.33 25.52
N PRO A 263 -2.37 -6.42 25.95
CA PRO A 263 -2.99 -7.35 25.02
C PRO A 263 -4.24 -6.72 24.39
N PHE A 264 -4.50 -7.06 23.13
CA PHE A 264 -5.69 -6.68 22.40
C PHE A 264 -6.17 -7.80 21.50
N HIS A 265 -7.47 -7.83 21.24
CA HIS A 265 -8.11 -8.76 20.32
C HIS A 265 -9.27 -8.08 19.61
N PHE A 266 -9.34 -8.20 18.28
CA PHE A 266 -10.45 -7.71 17.48
C PHE A 266 -10.50 -8.36 16.09
N THR A 267 -11.61 -8.16 15.38
CA THR A 267 -11.81 -8.67 14.02
C THR A 267 -11.82 -7.52 13.02
N ILE A 268 -11.03 -7.64 11.96
CA ILE A 268 -11.07 -6.77 10.78
C ILE A 268 -12.13 -7.31 9.82
N VAL A 269 -13.02 -6.43 9.36
CA VAL A 269 -13.95 -6.70 8.25
C VAL A 269 -13.49 -5.90 7.03
N TRP A 270 -12.80 -6.55 6.09
CA TRP A 270 -12.12 -5.93 4.94
C TRP A 270 -13.03 -5.12 4.02
N ARG A 271 -14.34 -5.43 3.99
CA ARG A 271 -15.33 -4.65 3.24
C ARG A 271 -15.40 -3.19 3.71
N ASN A 272 -15.11 -2.93 4.99
CA ASN A 272 -15.12 -1.59 5.56
C ASN A 272 -13.84 -0.81 5.25
N TYR A 273 -12.79 -1.50 4.78
CA TYR A 273 -11.48 -0.93 4.51
C TYR A 273 -11.27 -0.59 3.02
N ASN A 274 -12.34 -0.28 2.28
CA ASN A 274 -12.23 0.35 0.96
C ASN A 274 -11.88 1.84 1.09
N LEU A 275 -10.68 2.05 1.62
CA LEU A 275 -10.12 3.33 2.01
C LEU A 275 -8.69 3.44 1.47
N PRO A 276 -8.21 4.66 1.17
CA PRO A 276 -6.79 4.91 0.98
C PRO A 276 -5.96 4.34 2.13
N PHE A 277 -4.75 3.88 1.84
CA PHE A 277 -3.90 3.15 2.78
C PHE A 277 -3.68 3.89 4.10
N ASP A 278 -3.48 5.20 4.06
CA ASP A 278 -3.27 6.05 5.24
C ASP A 278 -4.51 6.12 6.15
N LEU A 279 -5.70 6.25 5.56
CA LEU A 279 -6.96 6.23 6.31
C LEU A 279 -7.26 4.86 6.89
N ALA A 280 -7.05 3.80 6.10
CA ALA A 280 -7.21 2.42 6.53
C ALA A 280 -6.30 2.10 7.74
N LEU A 281 -5.03 2.52 7.68
CA LEU A 281 -4.06 2.34 8.76
C LEU A 281 -4.50 3.12 10.02
N ARG A 282 -4.97 4.35 9.87
CA ARG A 282 -5.48 5.16 10.99
C ARG A 282 -6.69 4.51 11.66
N GLU A 283 -7.63 3.98 10.89
CA GLU A 283 -8.79 3.25 11.44
C GLU A 283 -8.35 1.99 12.20
N LEU A 284 -7.39 1.23 11.65
CA LEU A 284 -6.85 0.05 12.32
C LEU A 284 -6.18 0.40 13.67
N VAL A 285 -5.36 1.46 13.68
CA VAL A 285 -4.69 1.94 14.89
C VAL A 285 -5.71 2.43 15.93
N LEU A 286 -6.80 3.08 15.50
CA LEU A 286 -7.88 3.49 16.39
C LEU A 286 -8.61 2.29 17.00
N GLU A 287 -8.95 1.27 16.19
CA GLU A 287 -9.55 0.03 16.70
C GLU A 287 -8.64 -0.63 17.75
N LEU A 288 -7.33 -0.69 17.49
CA LEU A 288 -6.35 -1.19 18.46
C LEU A 288 -6.44 -0.41 19.79
N PHE A 289 -6.46 0.93 19.75
CA PHE A 289 -6.56 1.73 20.98
C PHE A 289 -7.88 1.58 21.72
N LEU A 290 -8.99 1.40 21.01
CA LEU A 290 -10.30 1.20 21.63
C LEU A 290 -10.41 -0.16 22.33
N LYS A 291 -9.63 -1.16 21.88
CA LYS A 291 -9.70 -2.54 22.38
C LYS A 291 -8.70 -2.85 23.48
N ILE A 292 -7.69 -2.00 23.68
CA ILE A 292 -6.78 -2.13 24.81
C ILE A 292 -7.49 -1.72 26.11
N LYS A 293 -7.54 -2.64 27.08
CA LYS A 293 -8.01 -2.36 28.45
C LYS A 293 -6.94 -1.61 29.23
N LEU A 294 -6.96 -0.28 29.13
CA LEU A 294 -5.99 0.58 29.80
C LEU A 294 -6.34 0.80 31.28
N LYS A 295 -5.34 0.69 32.17
CA LYS A 295 -5.44 1.09 33.58
C LYS A 295 -4.73 2.44 33.81
N GLY A 296 -5.36 3.33 34.59
CA GLY A 296 -4.71 4.51 35.17
C GLY A 296 -4.49 5.72 34.22
N VAL A 297 -3.36 6.41 34.40
CA VAL A 297 -3.00 7.65 33.67
C VAL A 297 -2.82 7.40 32.17
N MET A 298 -2.41 6.19 31.80
CA MET A 298 -2.25 5.80 30.39
C MET A 298 -3.59 5.74 29.65
N THR A 299 -4.70 5.49 30.35
CA THR A 299 -6.05 5.59 29.80
C THR A 299 -6.35 7.01 29.33
N ARG A 300 -6.01 8.05 30.12
CA ARG A 300 -6.18 9.45 29.73
C ARG A 300 -5.24 9.86 28.59
N MET A 301 -4.01 9.34 28.57
CA MET A 301 -3.02 9.67 27.53
C MET A 301 -3.34 9.04 26.18
N LEU A 302 -3.68 7.75 26.15
CA LEU A 302 -4.11 7.09 24.91
C LEU A 302 -5.50 7.54 24.47
N GLN A 303 -6.39 7.93 25.39
CA GLN A 303 -7.59 8.68 25.03
C GLN A 303 -7.24 10.05 24.46
N THR A 304 -6.14 10.70 24.86
CA THR A 304 -5.69 11.98 24.27
C THR A 304 -5.09 11.77 22.89
N VAL A 305 -4.30 10.70 22.67
CA VAL A 305 -3.81 10.30 21.34
C VAL A 305 -4.97 9.89 20.45
N ALA A 306 -5.88 9.04 20.94
CA ALA A 306 -7.10 8.66 20.24
C ALA A 306 -8.00 9.87 19.98
N LYS A 307 -8.12 10.83 20.90
CA LYS A 307 -8.87 12.10 20.71
C LYS A 307 -8.13 13.05 19.77
N GLY A 308 -6.80 13.04 19.72
CA GLY A 308 -5.98 13.75 18.73
C GLY A 308 -6.21 13.19 17.32
N LEU A 309 -6.16 11.86 17.19
CA LEU A 309 -6.54 11.15 15.98
C LEU A 309 -8.01 11.43 15.62
N TYR A 310 -8.93 11.37 16.60
CA TYR A 310 -10.35 11.61 16.42
C TYR A 310 -10.67 13.08 16.12
N THR A 311 -9.87 14.05 16.56
CA THR A 311 -10.03 15.46 16.18
C THR A 311 -9.45 15.72 14.80
N LEU A 312 -8.33 15.10 14.43
CA LEU A 312 -7.84 15.10 13.04
C LEU A 312 -8.84 14.46 12.05
N ILE A 313 -9.52 13.40 12.50
CA ILE A 313 -10.54 12.66 11.74
C ILE A 313 -11.91 13.35 11.77
N GLY A 314 -12.31 13.83 12.94
CA GLY A 314 -13.63 14.40 13.26
C GLY A 314 -13.81 15.84 12.81
N ARG A 315 -12.75 16.67 12.86
CA ARG A 315 -12.76 18.04 12.30
C ARG A 315 -13.06 18.03 10.80
N ASN A 316 -12.79 16.91 10.12
CA ASN A 316 -13.11 16.69 8.70
C ASN A 316 -14.40 15.87 8.45
N ARG A 317 -14.98 15.23 9.48
CA ARG A 317 -16.37 14.72 9.42
C ARG A 317 -17.39 15.83 9.61
N SER A 318 -17.10 16.88 10.39
CA SER A 318 -18.03 18.02 10.57
C SER A 318 -18.26 18.77 9.26
N TYR A 319 -17.24 18.88 8.40
CA TYR A 319 -17.38 19.46 7.06
C TYR A 319 -18.36 18.68 6.16
N LYS A 320 -18.70 17.44 6.51
CA LYS A 320 -19.66 16.59 5.78
C LYS A 320 -21.10 16.74 6.27
N ARG A 321 -21.36 17.42 7.40
CA ARG A 321 -22.72 17.78 7.82
C ARG A 321 -23.16 19.14 7.28
N ASP A 322 -22.21 20.04 7.02
CA ASP A 322 -22.52 21.41 6.59
C ASP A 322 -22.48 21.60 5.06
N SER A 323 -22.38 20.51 4.29
CA SER A 323 -22.33 20.56 2.82
C SER A 323 -23.20 19.50 2.14
N ILE A 324 -24.37 19.19 2.72
CA ILE A 324 -25.47 18.51 2.00
C ILE A 324 -26.33 19.59 1.36
#